data_AF-A0AAF1A0F8-F1
#
_entry.id   AF-A0AAF1A0F8-F1
#
_cell.length_a   1.000
_cell.length_b   1.000
_cell.length_c   1.000
_cell.angle_alpha   90.00
_cell.angle_beta   90.00
_cell.angle_gamma   90.00
#
_symmetry.space_group_name_H-M   'P 1'
#
loop_
_entity.id
_entity.type
_entity.pdbx_description
1 polymer ?
#
loop_
_entity_poly.entity_id
_entity_poly.type
_entity_poly.pdbx_seq_one_letter_code
_entity_poly.pdbx_strand_id
1 'polypeptide(L)'
;MLHLCSNLHFSIKTWSFLFIFFILAFFTTLNYHHNSPPTSLFYFNTFISSATNYTLATYLRHLTLHPHLAGTTPSLHTALYVKSHFQSLNLQTHVTNYTVLLSYPLFSSVILHFPNGSVLSLALDEPGFSSSGVVKPYHAYSPSGSAYGKPCFLNYGREKDYIALGANGVKVKGCVGIVRRGGGLSRNEMVEKAAARGVEAVLMFTEGEFEGGVERGTVMSGLGDPLSPGWGGVENGEKLRIDDPLVMQRFPSIHSLPISMKSAEIILKSLEGPEMPYEWRKSLRCSTSGRLGPGPIMINFTYQGIDQLQAGLDNFYQVLNI
;
A
#
# COMPACT_ATOMS: atom_id res chain seq x y z
N MET A 1 -47.85 -68.13 51.12
CA MET A 1 -46.98 -67.89 52.30
C MET A 1 -45.61 -68.47 51.95
N LEU A 2 -44.49 -67.71 51.98
CA LEU A 2 -43.87 -67.06 53.16
C LEU A 2 -43.44 -68.14 54.17
N HIS A 3 -42.22 -68.27 54.70
CA HIS A 3 -41.02 -67.40 54.87
C HIS A 3 -39.74 -68.29 54.76
N LEU A 4 -38.47 -67.85 54.72
CA LEU A 4 -37.80 -66.53 54.72
C LEU A 4 -36.40 -66.62 54.05
N CYS A 5 -35.56 -65.58 54.20
CA CYS A 5 -34.20 -65.40 53.69
C CYS A 5 -33.12 -66.39 54.18
N SER A 6 -32.25 -66.82 53.27
CA SER A 6 -30.89 -67.29 53.59
C SER A 6 -29.97 -66.09 53.86
N ASN A 7 -29.48 -65.93 55.09
CA ASN A 7 -28.58 -64.84 55.47
C ASN A 7 -27.19 -65.02 54.84
N LEU A 8 -26.82 -64.16 53.87
CA LEU A 8 -25.42 -64.03 53.43
C LEU A 8 -24.61 -63.35 54.53
N HIS A 9 -23.79 -64.13 55.25
CA HIS A 9 -22.92 -63.61 56.28
C HIS A 9 -21.67 -62.97 55.67
N PHE A 10 -21.80 -61.73 55.18
CA PHE A 10 -20.65 -60.95 54.72
C PHE A 10 -19.69 -60.65 55.89
N SER A 11 -18.39 -60.76 55.63
CA SER A 11 -17.35 -60.41 56.60
C SER A 11 -17.19 -58.89 56.69
N ILE A 12 -16.79 -58.38 57.86
CA ILE A 12 -16.40 -56.96 58.05
C ILE A 12 -15.34 -56.56 57.01
N LYS A 13 -14.39 -57.45 56.69
CA LYS A 13 -13.36 -57.19 55.66
C LYS A 13 -13.95 -56.94 54.27
N THR A 14 -14.99 -57.69 53.89
CA THR A 14 -15.68 -57.49 52.59
C THR A 14 -16.50 -56.20 52.56
N TRP A 15 -17.08 -55.78 53.68
CA TRP A 15 -17.75 -54.47 53.77
C TRP A 15 -16.77 -53.31 53.69
N SER A 16 -15.61 -53.37 54.36
CA SER A 16 -14.55 -52.37 54.21
C SER A 16 -14.04 -52.28 52.77
N PHE A 17 -13.87 -53.42 52.08
CA PHE A 17 -13.40 -53.44 50.70
C PHE A 17 -14.42 -52.81 49.73
N LEU A 18 -15.71 -53.15 49.89
CA LEU A 18 -16.80 -52.51 49.13
C LEU A 18 -16.90 -51.01 49.41
N PHE A 19 -16.74 -50.58 50.66
CA PHE A 19 -16.77 -49.16 51.03
C PHE A 19 -15.60 -48.37 50.44
N ILE A 20 -14.38 -48.94 50.48
CA ILE A 20 -13.20 -48.35 49.82
C ILE A 20 -13.40 -48.30 48.31
N PHE A 21 -13.93 -49.35 47.69
CA PHE A 21 -14.23 -49.37 46.26
C PHE A 21 -15.31 -48.34 45.89
N PHE A 22 -16.32 -48.14 46.74
CA PHE A 22 -17.36 -47.13 46.53
C PHE A 22 -16.82 -45.70 46.70
N ILE A 23 -15.90 -45.47 47.65
CA ILE A 23 -15.19 -44.19 47.79
C ILE A 23 -14.30 -43.93 46.57
N LEU A 24 -13.53 -44.92 46.11
CA LEU A 24 -12.71 -44.79 44.90
C LEU A 24 -13.58 -44.54 43.67
N ALA A 25 -14.66 -45.30 43.48
CA ALA A 25 -15.62 -45.08 42.41
C ALA A 25 -16.21 -43.66 42.48
N PHE A 26 -16.67 -43.22 43.65
CA PHE A 26 -17.22 -41.89 43.88
C PHE A 26 -16.19 -40.78 43.61
N PHE A 27 -14.94 -40.92 44.06
CA PHE A 27 -13.87 -39.97 43.74
C PHE A 27 -13.53 -39.98 42.24
N THR A 28 -13.54 -41.14 41.58
CA THR A 28 -13.34 -41.20 40.13
C THR A 28 -14.50 -40.60 39.36
N THR A 29 -15.76 -40.69 39.82
CA THR A 29 -16.91 -40.06 39.16
C THR A 29 -17.05 -38.58 39.49
N LEU A 30 -16.63 -38.11 40.67
CA LEU A 30 -16.52 -36.68 40.99
C LEU A 30 -15.39 -36.01 40.20
N ASN A 31 -14.24 -36.69 40.06
CA ASN A 31 -13.12 -36.22 39.22
C ASN A 31 -13.34 -36.50 37.72
N TYR A 32 -14.30 -37.36 37.36
CA TYR A 32 -14.90 -37.40 36.03
C TYR A 32 -15.85 -36.21 35.86
N HIS A 33 -15.33 -35.01 36.14
CA HIS A 33 -15.87 -33.80 35.58
C HIS A 33 -15.98 -34.03 34.07
N HIS A 34 -17.19 -33.87 33.54
CA HIS A 34 -17.36 -33.67 32.11
C HIS A 34 -16.58 -32.41 31.74
N ASN A 35 -15.33 -32.59 31.30
CA ASN A 35 -14.62 -31.66 30.45
C ASN A 35 -15.34 -31.68 29.10
N SER A 36 -16.54 -31.10 29.07
CA SER A 36 -17.22 -30.72 27.84
C SER A 36 -16.20 -29.96 27.01
N PRO A 37 -15.97 -30.34 25.74
CA PRO A 37 -14.98 -29.67 24.91
C PRO A 37 -15.29 -28.17 24.91
N PRO A 38 -14.27 -27.29 25.01
CA PRO A 38 -14.52 -25.87 25.20
C PRO A 38 -15.41 -25.34 24.07
N THR A 39 -16.42 -24.55 24.43
CA THR A 39 -17.39 -24.06 23.44
C THR A 39 -16.71 -23.10 22.45
N SER A 40 -17.29 -22.91 21.28
CA SER A 40 -16.81 -21.89 20.33
C SER A 40 -16.71 -20.50 20.96
N LEU A 41 -17.62 -20.18 21.90
CA LEU A 41 -17.59 -18.95 22.68
C LEU A 41 -16.38 -18.86 23.63
N PHE A 42 -15.92 -19.97 24.22
CA PHE A 42 -14.69 -19.98 25.00
C PHE A 42 -13.49 -19.61 24.13
N TYR A 43 -13.29 -20.32 23.02
CA TYR A 43 -12.17 -20.04 22.09
C TYR A 43 -12.23 -18.63 21.51
N PHE A 44 -13.42 -18.14 21.16
CA PHE A 44 -13.62 -16.75 20.70
C PHE A 44 -13.22 -15.74 21.78
N ASN A 45 -13.68 -15.91 23.02
CA ASN A 45 -13.34 -15.02 24.12
C ASN A 45 -11.83 -15.05 24.42
N THR A 46 -11.21 -16.23 24.44
CA THR A 46 -9.75 -16.39 24.60
C THR A 46 -9.00 -15.65 23.49
N PHE A 47 -9.40 -15.82 22.23
CA PHE A 47 -8.81 -15.14 21.08
C PHE A 47 -8.92 -13.62 21.21
N ILE A 48 -10.12 -13.08 21.48
CA ILE A 48 -10.33 -11.63 21.61
C ILE A 48 -9.57 -11.05 22.82
N SER A 49 -9.48 -11.78 23.94
CA SER A 49 -8.71 -11.34 25.12
C SER A 49 -7.19 -11.48 24.99
N SER A 50 -6.69 -12.19 23.98
CA SER A 50 -5.24 -12.42 23.81
C SER A 50 -4.49 -11.20 23.28
N ALA A 51 -5.18 -10.28 22.61
CA ALA A 51 -4.62 -9.04 22.09
C ALA A 51 -4.80 -7.88 23.08
N THR A 52 -3.78 -7.05 23.23
CA THR A 52 -3.82 -5.86 24.11
C THR A 52 -3.28 -4.62 23.40
N ASN A 53 -3.71 -3.43 23.81
CA ASN A 53 -3.17 -2.17 23.29
C ASN A 53 -1.64 -2.09 23.42
N TYR A 54 -1.08 -2.65 24.49
CA TYR A 54 0.37 -2.71 24.72
C TYR A 54 1.10 -3.59 23.69
N THR A 55 0.59 -4.80 23.44
CA THR A 55 1.18 -5.71 22.44
C THR A 55 1.09 -5.11 21.03
N LEU A 56 -0.06 -4.54 20.66
CA LEU A 56 -0.24 -3.86 19.37
C LEU A 56 0.71 -2.66 19.20
N ALA A 57 0.84 -1.80 20.23
CA ALA A 57 1.75 -0.66 20.19
C ALA A 57 3.23 -1.10 20.10
N THR A 58 3.59 -2.19 20.76
CA THR A 58 4.94 -2.78 20.70
C THR A 58 5.25 -3.32 19.30
N TYR A 59 4.33 -4.09 18.70
CA TYR A 59 4.48 -4.59 17.34
C TYR A 59 4.58 -3.44 16.33
N LEU A 60 3.68 -2.45 16.42
CA LEU A 60 3.72 -1.26 15.56
C LEU A 60 5.07 -0.55 15.67
N ARG A 61 5.56 -0.31 16.88
CA ARG A 61 6.87 0.33 17.12
C ARG A 61 8.00 -0.42 16.44
N HIS A 62 8.08 -1.75 16.59
CA HIS A 62 9.15 -2.55 15.98
C HIS A 62 9.07 -2.56 14.45
N LEU A 63 7.87 -2.68 13.88
CA LEU A 63 7.66 -2.71 12.44
C LEU A 63 7.91 -1.36 11.75
N THR A 64 7.81 -0.23 12.47
CA THR A 64 7.95 1.13 11.91
C THR A 64 9.24 1.87 12.31
N LEU A 65 10.24 1.20 12.89
CA LEU A 65 11.52 1.84 13.25
C LEU A 65 12.27 2.44 12.05
N HIS A 66 12.17 1.81 10.87
CA HIS A 66 12.95 2.15 9.69
C HIS A 66 12.09 2.04 8.41
N PRO A 67 12.38 2.82 7.35
CA PRO A 67 11.78 2.63 6.04
C PRO A 67 12.10 1.24 5.48
N HIS A 68 11.08 0.45 5.17
CA HIS A 68 11.21 -0.95 4.75
C HIS A 68 10.61 -1.19 3.35
N LEU A 69 11.10 -0.42 2.36
CA LEU A 69 10.67 -0.50 0.96
C LEU A 69 10.91 -1.90 0.38
N ALA A 70 9.98 -2.42 -0.41
CA ALA A 70 10.11 -3.74 -1.05
C ALA A 70 11.44 -3.87 -1.83
N GLY A 71 12.08 -5.05 -1.78
CA GLY A 71 13.36 -5.29 -2.44
C GLY A 71 14.55 -4.57 -1.81
N THR A 72 14.48 -4.25 -0.51
CA THR A 72 15.60 -3.65 0.24
C THR A 72 15.88 -4.43 1.51
N THR A 73 17.13 -4.41 1.97
CA THR A 73 17.57 -5.13 3.18
C THR A 73 16.76 -4.79 4.45
N PRO A 74 16.30 -3.54 4.70
CA PRO A 74 15.35 -3.26 5.78
C PRO A 74 14.00 -3.99 5.64
N SER A 75 13.52 -4.25 4.43
CA SER A 75 12.30 -5.06 4.19
C SER A 75 12.52 -6.54 4.50
N LEU A 76 13.69 -7.09 4.14
CA LEU A 76 14.11 -8.42 4.58
C LEU A 76 14.17 -8.50 6.12
N HIS A 77 14.75 -7.51 6.80
CA HIS A 77 14.78 -7.47 8.26
C HIS A 77 13.37 -7.49 8.88
N THR A 78 12.42 -6.74 8.33
CA THR A 78 11.01 -6.77 8.76
C THR A 78 10.38 -8.17 8.56
N ALA A 79 10.63 -8.82 7.43
CA ALA A 79 10.14 -10.18 7.18
C ALA A 79 10.74 -11.22 8.15
N LEU A 80 12.05 -11.12 8.44
CA LEU A 80 12.74 -11.98 9.40
C LEU A 80 12.27 -11.74 10.85
N TYR A 81 11.95 -10.50 11.23
CA TYR A 81 11.34 -10.19 12.52
C TYR A 81 9.97 -10.87 12.67
N VAL A 82 9.09 -10.77 11.67
CA VAL A 82 7.78 -11.44 11.69
C VAL A 82 7.93 -12.96 11.75
N LYS A 83 8.85 -13.53 10.95
CA LYS A 83 9.17 -14.97 10.99
C LYS A 83 9.60 -15.41 12.39
N SER A 84 10.57 -14.71 12.98
CA SER A 84 11.09 -15.01 14.33
C SER A 84 9.99 -14.93 15.38
N HIS A 85 9.10 -13.93 15.28
CA HIS A 85 7.98 -13.79 16.19
C HIS A 85 6.98 -14.96 16.09
N PHE A 86 6.57 -15.36 14.88
CA PHE A 86 5.69 -16.51 14.70
C PHE A 86 6.34 -17.83 15.18
N GLN A 87 7.63 -18.03 14.91
CA GLN A 87 8.39 -19.18 15.44
C GLN A 87 8.45 -19.18 16.97
N SER A 88 8.55 -18.01 17.62
CA SER A 88 8.50 -17.90 19.09
C SER A 88 7.13 -18.29 19.70
N LEU A 89 6.07 -18.25 18.89
CA LEU A 89 4.72 -18.73 19.22
C LEU A 89 4.50 -20.21 18.86
N ASN A 90 5.55 -20.93 18.46
CA ASN A 90 5.55 -22.31 17.97
C ASN A 90 4.74 -22.53 16.67
N LEU A 91 4.56 -21.49 15.84
CA LEU A 91 3.88 -21.59 14.56
C LEU A 91 4.82 -22.08 13.45
N GLN A 92 4.36 -23.00 12.60
CA GLN A 92 5.14 -23.48 11.45
C GLN A 92 5.23 -22.39 10.38
N THR A 93 6.38 -21.72 10.35
CA THR A 93 6.54 -20.48 9.58
C THR A 93 7.63 -20.59 8.52
N HIS A 94 7.26 -20.34 7.27
CA HIS A 94 8.15 -20.36 6.12
C HIS A 94 8.23 -18.96 5.48
N VAL A 95 9.38 -18.68 4.85
CA VAL A 95 9.58 -17.47 4.04
C VAL A 95 9.75 -17.94 2.60
N THR A 96 8.90 -17.43 1.71
CA THR A 96 8.97 -17.70 0.26
C THR A 96 9.51 -16.48 -0.46
N ASN A 97 10.44 -16.71 -1.38
CA ASN A 97 11.12 -15.69 -2.15
C ASN A 97 10.52 -15.62 -3.56
N TYR A 98 10.19 -14.42 -4.02
CA TYR A 98 9.82 -14.15 -5.40
C TYR A 98 10.74 -13.10 -6.03
N THR A 99 11.23 -13.42 -7.21
CA THR A 99 12.05 -12.55 -8.06
C THR A 99 11.12 -11.79 -8.99
N VAL A 100 10.68 -10.60 -8.61
CA VAL A 100 9.70 -9.78 -9.34
C VAL A 100 10.36 -8.55 -9.97
N LEU A 101 9.72 -7.93 -10.97
CA LEU A 101 10.16 -6.61 -11.43
C LEU A 101 9.78 -5.55 -10.40
N LEU A 102 10.73 -4.68 -10.02
CA LEU A 102 10.49 -3.50 -9.19
C LEU A 102 11.08 -2.26 -9.86
N SER A 103 10.56 -1.08 -9.50
CA SER A 103 11.02 0.21 -10.02
C SER A 103 11.47 1.13 -8.87
N TYR A 104 12.55 1.87 -9.07
CA TYR A 104 13.09 2.81 -8.08
C TYR A 104 13.48 4.14 -8.74
N PRO A 105 13.32 5.28 -8.04
CA PRO A 105 13.73 6.58 -8.57
C PRO A 105 15.25 6.77 -8.49
N LEU A 106 15.85 7.26 -9.57
CA LEU A 106 17.21 7.81 -9.57
C LEU A 106 17.21 9.33 -9.42
N PHE A 107 16.46 9.99 -10.29
CA PHE A 107 16.48 11.43 -10.43
C PHE A 107 15.10 11.96 -10.77
N SER A 108 14.76 13.10 -10.20
CA SER A 108 13.52 13.82 -10.47
C SER A 108 13.79 15.32 -10.37
N SER A 109 13.29 16.09 -11.33
CA SER A 109 13.36 17.54 -11.32
C SER A 109 12.10 18.15 -11.92
N VAL A 110 11.62 19.21 -11.30
CA VAL A 110 10.51 20.03 -11.80
C VAL A 110 10.92 21.48 -11.63
N ILE A 111 11.24 22.14 -12.74
CA ILE A 111 11.73 23.51 -12.79
C ILE A 111 10.68 24.38 -13.46
N LEU A 112 10.25 25.44 -12.78
CA LEU A 112 9.31 26.43 -13.26
C LEU A 112 10.07 27.61 -13.87
N HIS A 113 9.77 27.96 -15.11
CA HIS A 113 10.27 29.15 -15.79
C HIS A 113 9.15 30.18 -15.91
N PHE A 114 9.35 31.35 -15.30
CA PHE A 114 8.37 32.43 -15.27
C PHE A 114 8.57 33.44 -16.42
N PRO A 115 7.51 34.15 -16.88
CA PRO A 115 7.62 35.13 -17.96
C PRO A 115 8.59 36.29 -17.70
N ASN A 116 8.87 36.61 -16.43
CA ASN A 116 9.84 37.62 -16.01
C ASN A 116 11.30 37.12 -16.05
N GLY A 117 11.54 35.89 -16.55
CA GLY A 117 12.85 35.25 -16.61
C GLY A 117 13.32 34.59 -15.31
N SER A 118 12.54 34.67 -14.21
CA SER A 118 12.91 33.96 -12.98
C SER A 118 12.67 32.44 -13.13
N VAL A 119 13.48 31.67 -12.41
CA VAL A 119 13.47 30.20 -12.44
C VAL A 119 13.37 29.67 -11.02
N LEU A 120 12.48 28.69 -10.80
CA LEU A 120 12.27 28.06 -9.49
C LEU A 120 12.31 26.54 -9.64
N SER A 121 13.28 25.88 -9.02
CA SER A 121 13.23 24.43 -8.82
C SER A 121 12.27 24.12 -7.66
N LEU A 122 11.30 23.23 -7.89
CA LEU A 122 10.42 22.78 -6.82
C LEU A 122 11.13 21.81 -5.87
N ALA A 123 10.75 21.87 -4.59
CA ALA A 123 11.11 20.84 -3.63
C ALA A 123 10.24 19.59 -3.90
N LEU A 124 10.92 18.48 -4.20
CA LEU A 124 10.29 17.18 -4.45
C LEU A 124 10.47 16.21 -3.27
N ASP A 125 11.33 16.54 -2.31
CA ASP A 125 11.53 15.77 -1.08
C ASP A 125 10.59 16.25 0.05
N GLU A 126 10.22 15.33 0.93
CA GLU A 126 9.41 15.66 2.12
C GLU A 126 10.28 16.31 3.22
N PRO A 127 9.76 17.34 3.92
CA PRO A 127 10.55 18.10 4.88
C PRO A 127 10.98 17.22 6.07
N GLY A 128 12.28 17.25 6.39
CA GLY A 128 12.86 16.49 7.51
C GLY A 128 13.36 15.08 7.16
N PHE A 129 13.14 14.58 5.94
CA PHE A 129 13.46 13.20 5.54
C PHE A 129 14.60 13.06 4.52
N SER A 130 15.28 14.15 4.15
CA SER A 130 16.32 14.15 3.10
C SER A 130 17.55 13.27 3.39
N SER A 131 17.74 12.83 4.64
CA SER A 131 18.91 12.03 5.08
C SER A 131 18.51 10.75 5.86
N SER A 132 17.23 10.36 5.87
CA SER A 132 16.70 9.31 6.76
C SER A 132 16.59 7.91 6.13
N GLY A 133 17.15 7.71 4.93
CA GLY A 133 16.97 6.47 4.15
C GLY A 133 15.56 6.31 3.55
N VAL A 134 14.69 7.32 3.69
CA VAL A 134 13.38 7.36 3.03
C VAL A 134 13.57 7.56 1.53
N VAL A 135 12.99 6.68 0.71
CA VAL A 135 13.00 6.83 -0.75
C VAL A 135 12.32 8.13 -1.17
N LYS A 136 12.92 8.87 -2.11
CA LYS A 136 12.33 10.09 -2.68
C LYS A 136 10.91 9.83 -3.21
N PRO A 137 9.99 10.81 -3.16
CA PRO A 137 8.67 10.63 -3.74
C PRO A 137 8.72 10.36 -5.24
N TYR A 138 8.01 9.31 -5.67
CA TYR A 138 7.95 8.86 -7.07
C TYR A 138 6.66 8.07 -7.33
N HIS A 139 6.32 7.94 -8.60
CA HIS A 139 5.33 6.97 -9.05
C HIS A 139 6.06 5.71 -9.52
N ALA A 140 5.81 4.58 -8.84
CA ALA A 140 6.39 3.30 -9.23
C ALA A 140 5.86 2.89 -10.61
N TYR A 141 6.77 2.48 -11.48
CA TYR A 141 6.57 2.18 -12.89
C TYR A 141 6.09 3.35 -13.76
N SER A 142 6.37 4.60 -13.36
CA SER A 142 6.40 5.68 -14.35
C SER A 142 7.57 5.43 -15.30
N PRO A 143 7.41 5.57 -16.64
CA PRO A 143 8.54 5.56 -17.54
C PRO A 143 9.51 6.71 -17.21
N SER A 144 10.77 6.55 -17.59
CA SER A 144 11.80 7.59 -17.55
C SER A 144 11.71 8.52 -18.75
N GLY A 145 11.84 9.83 -18.55
CA GLY A 145 11.87 10.82 -19.62
C GLY A 145 11.65 12.25 -19.12
N SER A 146 11.46 13.17 -20.06
CA SER A 146 11.34 14.61 -19.82
C SER A 146 10.20 15.22 -20.62
N ALA A 147 9.61 16.29 -20.10
CA ALA A 147 8.57 17.07 -20.78
C ALA A 147 8.79 18.57 -20.55
N TYR A 148 8.54 19.38 -21.58
CA TYR A 148 8.58 20.84 -21.49
C TYR A 148 7.28 21.44 -22.01
N GLY A 149 6.48 22.02 -21.12
CA GLY A 149 5.13 22.45 -21.48
C GLY A 149 4.49 23.39 -20.47
N LYS A 150 3.39 24.04 -20.87
CA LYS A 150 2.59 24.87 -19.97
C LYS A 150 1.79 23.99 -18.99
N PRO A 151 1.63 24.39 -17.72
CA PRO A 151 0.77 23.67 -16.79
C PRO A 151 -0.70 23.88 -17.11
N CYS A 152 -1.49 22.81 -16.99
CA CYS A 152 -2.95 22.81 -17.20
C CYS A 152 -3.61 22.03 -16.06
N PHE A 153 -4.56 22.63 -15.33
CA PHE A 153 -5.21 21.97 -14.19
C PHE A 153 -6.31 21.02 -14.67
N LEU A 154 -6.16 19.74 -14.35
CA LEU A 154 -7.01 18.65 -14.85
C LEU A 154 -8.08 18.19 -13.85
N ASN A 155 -8.22 18.89 -12.71
CA ASN A 155 -9.07 18.47 -11.59
C ASN A 155 -8.71 17.04 -11.14
N TYR A 156 -9.66 16.09 -11.18
CA TYR A 156 -9.42 14.68 -10.87
C TYR A 156 -9.03 13.85 -12.11
N GLY A 157 -8.85 14.45 -13.29
CA GLY A 157 -8.56 13.72 -14.53
C GLY A 157 -9.69 12.80 -15.00
N ARG A 158 -10.94 13.06 -14.59
CA ARG A 158 -12.11 12.27 -15.03
C ARG A 158 -12.55 12.69 -16.43
N GLU A 159 -13.31 11.82 -17.09
CA GLU A 159 -13.89 12.12 -18.40
C GLU A 159 -14.70 13.42 -18.40
N LYS A 160 -15.56 13.61 -17.39
CA LYS A 160 -16.30 14.88 -17.19
C LYS A 160 -15.41 16.09 -16.95
N ASP A 161 -14.19 15.89 -16.44
CA ASP A 161 -13.25 16.99 -16.21
C ASP A 161 -12.63 17.45 -17.53
N TYR A 162 -12.26 16.52 -18.42
CA TYR A 162 -11.81 16.85 -19.78
C TYR A 162 -12.92 17.47 -20.66
N ILE A 163 -14.17 17.02 -20.50
CA ILE A 163 -15.33 17.66 -21.17
C ILE A 163 -15.47 19.12 -20.70
N ALA A 164 -15.38 19.38 -19.39
CA ALA A 164 -15.45 20.74 -18.84
C ALA A 164 -14.28 21.61 -19.31
N LEU A 165 -13.06 21.09 -19.39
CA LEU A 165 -11.89 21.80 -19.92
C LEU A 165 -12.11 22.21 -21.38
N GLY A 166 -12.55 21.26 -22.22
CA GLY A 166 -12.85 21.53 -23.63
C GLY A 166 -13.97 22.57 -23.81
N ALA A 167 -15.04 22.48 -23.02
CA ALA A 167 -16.14 23.44 -23.03
C ALA A 167 -15.72 24.86 -22.59
N ASN A 168 -14.69 24.98 -21.74
CA ASN A 168 -14.08 26.26 -21.36
C ASN A 168 -12.92 26.68 -22.29
N GLY A 169 -12.70 25.98 -23.41
CA GLY A 169 -11.68 26.31 -24.42
C GLY A 169 -10.24 25.91 -24.07
N VAL A 170 -10.03 25.15 -22.99
CA VAL A 170 -8.70 24.71 -22.55
C VAL A 170 -8.20 23.55 -23.42
N LYS A 171 -7.10 23.77 -24.14
CA LYS A 171 -6.40 22.73 -24.91
C LYS A 171 -5.35 22.06 -24.03
N VAL A 172 -5.55 20.79 -23.68
CA VAL A 172 -4.64 20.03 -22.80
C VAL A 172 -3.47 19.34 -23.54
N LYS A 173 -3.54 19.22 -24.86
CA LYS A 173 -2.48 18.61 -25.67
C LYS A 173 -1.21 19.46 -25.62
N GLY A 174 -0.06 18.87 -25.30
CA GLY A 174 1.21 19.56 -25.09
C GLY A 174 1.37 20.20 -23.69
N CYS A 175 0.40 20.05 -22.80
CA CYS A 175 0.53 20.53 -21.42
C CYS A 175 1.34 19.56 -20.54
N VAL A 176 1.88 20.10 -19.45
CA VAL A 176 2.11 19.31 -18.22
C VAL A 176 0.82 19.34 -17.40
N GLY A 177 0.21 18.17 -17.17
CA GLY A 177 -1.07 18.05 -16.50
C GLY A 177 -0.92 18.09 -14.99
N ILE A 178 -1.65 18.99 -14.31
CA ILE A 178 -1.69 19.07 -12.85
C ILE A 178 -2.98 18.40 -12.36
N VAL A 179 -2.87 17.25 -11.70
CA VAL A 179 -4.01 16.40 -11.28
C VAL A 179 -4.07 16.32 -9.76
N ARG A 180 -5.25 16.47 -9.16
CA ARG A 180 -5.47 16.09 -7.75
C ARG A 180 -5.90 14.63 -7.62
N ARG A 181 -5.27 13.93 -6.67
CA ARG A 181 -5.52 12.52 -6.33
C ARG A 181 -6.93 12.33 -5.79
N GLY A 182 -7.45 11.10 -5.91
CA GLY A 182 -8.79 10.73 -5.45
C GLY A 182 -9.78 10.63 -6.60
N GLY A 183 -11.00 11.14 -6.40
CA GLY A 183 -12.02 11.20 -7.44
C GLY A 183 -12.57 9.85 -7.93
N GLY A 184 -12.21 8.73 -7.30
CA GLY A 184 -12.65 7.39 -7.70
C GLY A 184 -11.90 6.79 -8.89
N LEU A 185 -10.80 7.41 -9.34
CA LEU A 185 -9.85 6.81 -10.28
C LEU A 185 -8.63 6.29 -9.54
N SER A 186 -7.98 5.25 -10.07
CA SER A 186 -6.61 4.87 -9.73
C SER A 186 -5.60 5.91 -10.25
N ARG A 187 -4.32 5.77 -9.85
CA ARG A 187 -3.24 6.63 -10.36
C ARG A 187 -2.97 6.37 -11.84
N ASN A 188 -2.92 5.10 -12.21
CA ASN A 188 -2.77 4.61 -13.57
C ASN A 188 -3.85 5.24 -14.49
N GLU A 189 -5.13 5.11 -14.16
CA GLU A 189 -6.22 5.69 -14.97
C GLU A 189 -6.13 7.22 -15.14
N MET A 190 -5.65 7.95 -14.13
CA MET A 190 -5.42 9.39 -14.24
C MET A 190 -4.34 9.72 -15.27
N VAL A 191 -3.25 8.96 -15.29
CA VAL A 191 -2.13 9.13 -16.22
C VAL A 191 -2.50 8.67 -17.63
N GLU A 192 -3.15 7.51 -17.77
CA GLU A 192 -3.63 7.01 -19.07
C GLU A 192 -4.67 7.93 -19.72
N LYS A 193 -5.62 8.47 -18.95
CA LYS A 193 -6.60 9.44 -19.47
C LYS A 193 -5.94 10.75 -19.89
N ALA A 194 -4.88 11.18 -19.21
CA ALA A 194 -4.09 12.34 -19.62
C ALA A 194 -3.32 12.07 -20.92
N ALA A 195 -2.66 10.91 -21.02
CA ALA A 195 -1.96 10.46 -22.23
C ALA A 195 -2.89 10.39 -23.45
N ALA A 196 -4.10 9.82 -23.28
CA ALA A 196 -5.12 9.75 -24.32
C ALA A 196 -5.62 11.13 -24.82
N ARG A 197 -5.31 12.22 -24.11
CA ARG A 197 -5.59 13.61 -24.53
C ARG A 197 -4.34 14.36 -24.99
N GLY A 198 -3.19 13.69 -25.08
CA GLY A 198 -1.90 14.26 -25.50
C GLY A 198 -1.24 15.15 -24.46
N VAL A 199 -1.48 14.93 -23.17
CA VAL A 199 -0.70 15.54 -22.09
C VAL A 199 0.69 14.88 -22.07
N GLU A 200 1.76 15.66 -21.93
CA GLU A 200 3.15 15.19 -22.08
C GLU A 200 3.72 14.54 -20.80
N ALA A 201 3.28 15.04 -19.64
CA ALA A 201 3.62 14.50 -18.32
C ALA A 201 2.57 14.90 -17.28
N VAL A 202 2.43 14.11 -16.20
CA VAL A 202 1.49 14.38 -15.11
C VAL A 202 2.21 14.67 -13.79
N LEU A 203 1.90 15.81 -13.19
CA LEU A 203 2.19 16.11 -11.79
C LEU A 203 0.93 15.87 -10.96
N MET A 204 1.01 14.93 -10.03
CA MET A 204 -0.12 14.53 -9.18
C MET A 204 0.09 15.00 -7.75
N PHE A 205 -0.92 15.57 -7.11
CA PHE A 205 -0.86 15.95 -5.69
C PHE A 205 -2.06 15.42 -4.91
N THR A 206 -1.89 15.18 -3.61
CA THR A 206 -2.98 14.78 -2.72
C THR A 206 -3.34 15.95 -1.81
N GLU A 207 -4.63 16.24 -1.69
CA GLU A 207 -5.14 17.25 -0.75
C GLU A 207 -5.23 16.64 0.66
N GLY A 208 -4.63 17.30 1.64
CA GLY A 208 -4.57 16.80 3.03
C GLY A 208 -4.06 17.86 4.00
N GLU A 209 -4.09 17.55 5.29
CA GLU A 209 -3.68 18.48 6.36
C GLU A 209 -2.17 18.75 6.38
N PHE A 210 -1.37 17.77 5.94
CA PHE A 210 0.08 17.90 5.86
C PHE A 210 0.52 18.30 4.44
N GLU A 211 0.53 19.61 4.16
CA GLU A 211 0.74 20.16 2.80
C GLU A 211 2.08 19.77 2.15
N GLY A 212 3.08 19.42 2.96
CA GLY A 212 4.41 19.00 2.54
C GLY A 212 4.57 17.50 2.27
N GLY A 213 3.56 16.68 2.59
CA GLY A 213 3.59 15.23 2.35
C GLY A 213 3.34 14.87 0.89
N VAL A 214 3.85 13.72 0.46
CA VAL A 214 3.76 13.27 -0.94
C VAL A 214 3.36 11.80 -1.04
N GLU A 215 2.16 11.56 -1.57
CA GLU A 215 1.57 10.22 -1.67
C GLU A 215 2.19 9.41 -2.81
N ARG A 216 3.27 8.68 -2.51
CA ARG A 216 3.89 7.66 -3.37
C ARG A 216 2.87 6.58 -3.77
N GLY A 217 3.11 5.90 -4.89
CA GLY A 217 2.30 4.74 -5.30
C GLY A 217 2.58 4.27 -6.72
N THR A 218 2.01 3.13 -7.10
CA THR A 218 2.13 2.58 -8.46
C THR A 218 1.26 3.31 -9.48
N VAL A 219 1.78 3.47 -10.70
CA VAL A 219 1.03 3.84 -11.92
C VAL A 219 0.95 2.70 -12.94
N MET A 220 1.46 1.51 -12.60
CA MET A 220 1.21 0.28 -13.36
C MET A 220 -0.26 -0.17 -13.21
N SER A 221 -0.86 -0.70 -14.28
CA SER A 221 -2.18 -1.31 -14.25
C SER A 221 -2.15 -2.79 -13.81
N GLY A 222 -3.27 -3.25 -13.24
CA GLY A 222 -3.42 -4.61 -12.73
C GLY A 222 -2.65 -4.90 -11.43
N LEU A 223 -2.65 -6.18 -11.02
CA LEU A 223 -2.00 -6.70 -9.81
C LEU A 223 -0.91 -7.72 -10.15
N GLY A 224 -0.10 -8.09 -9.16
CA GLY A 224 1.01 -9.04 -9.34
C GLY A 224 2.18 -8.50 -10.17
N ASP A 225 3.23 -9.29 -10.29
CA ASP A 225 4.42 -8.98 -11.10
C ASP A 225 4.02 -8.83 -12.59
N PRO A 226 4.46 -7.76 -13.28
CA PRO A 226 4.22 -7.61 -14.71
C PRO A 226 4.81 -8.77 -15.54
N LEU A 227 5.93 -9.36 -15.11
CA LEU A 227 6.63 -10.40 -15.88
C LEU A 227 6.11 -11.83 -15.65
N SER A 228 5.26 -12.06 -14.64
CA SER A 228 4.62 -13.35 -14.35
C SER A 228 3.09 -13.22 -14.14
N PRO A 229 2.33 -12.74 -15.16
CA PRO A 229 0.91 -12.43 -15.02
C PRO A 229 0.03 -13.68 -14.81
N GLY A 230 -0.19 -14.02 -13.54
CA GLY A 230 -1.06 -15.14 -13.12
C GLY A 230 -0.32 -16.33 -12.50
N TRP A 231 1.01 -16.28 -12.39
CA TRP A 231 1.82 -17.31 -11.74
C TRP A 231 2.87 -16.69 -10.80
N GLY A 232 3.50 -17.51 -9.96
CA GLY A 232 4.53 -17.05 -9.04
C GLY A 232 5.87 -16.84 -9.76
N GLY A 233 6.44 -15.64 -9.65
CA GLY A 233 7.79 -15.32 -10.12
C GLY A 233 8.89 -15.98 -9.28
N VAL A 234 8.94 -17.31 -9.28
CA VAL A 234 9.96 -18.12 -8.58
C VAL A 234 11.32 -18.03 -9.25
N GLU A 235 12.38 -18.38 -8.51
CA GLU A 235 13.73 -18.48 -9.06
C GLU A 235 13.78 -19.53 -10.19
N ASN A 236 14.38 -19.16 -11.32
CA ASN A 236 14.39 -19.94 -12.58
C ASN A 236 13.00 -20.29 -13.17
N GLY A 237 11.92 -19.66 -12.69
CA GLY A 237 10.58 -19.79 -13.27
C GLY A 237 10.41 -19.05 -14.60
N GLU A 238 9.36 -19.40 -15.35
CA GLU A 238 9.00 -18.73 -16.60
C GLU A 238 8.68 -17.24 -16.38
N LYS A 239 9.15 -16.40 -17.30
CA LYS A 239 8.93 -14.95 -17.28
C LYS A 239 8.74 -14.42 -18.67
N LEU A 240 7.80 -13.49 -18.82
CA LEU A 240 7.70 -12.65 -20.01
C LEU A 240 8.92 -11.72 -20.09
N ARG A 241 9.25 -11.31 -21.31
CA ARG A 241 10.28 -10.30 -21.54
C ARG A 241 9.72 -8.91 -21.20
N ILE A 242 10.58 -7.96 -20.85
CA ILE A 242 10.16 -6.59 -20.54
C ILE A 242 9.55 -5.87 -21.76
N ASP A 243 9.92 -6.27 -22.98
CA ASP A 243 9.40 -5.76 -24.25
C ASP A 243 8.17 -6.54 -24.78
N ASP A 244 7.63 -7.48 -24.02
CA ASP A 244 6.41 -8.20 -24.37
C ASP A 244 5.19 -7.24 -24.38
N PRO A 245 4.32 -7.27 -25.41
CA PRO A 245 3.14 -6.39 -25.45
C PRO A 245 2.22 -6.49 -24.22
N LEU A 246 2.08 -7.69 -23.62
CA LEU A 246 1.28 -7.91 -22.41
C LEU A 246 1.90 -7.29 -21.16
N VAL A 247 3.21 -7.10 -21.16
CA VAL A 247 3.98 -6.39 -20.13
C VAL A 247 3.89 -4.88 -20.38
N MET A 248 4.21 -4.44 -21.59
CA MET A 248 4.26 -3.02 -21.97
C MET A 248 2.91 -2.31 -21.80
N GLN A 249 1.79 -2.96 -22.10
CA GLN A 249 0.44 -2.39 -21.88
C GLN A 249 0.11 -2.12 -20.40
N ARG A 250 0.90 -2.64 -19.45
CA ARG A 250 0.69 -2.42 -18.02
C ARG A 250 1.30 -1.10 -17.54
N PHE A 251 2.17 -0.48 -18.33
CA PHE A 251 2.86 0.74 -17.95
C PHE A 251 2.26 1.96 -18.67
N PRO A 252 2.17 3.13 -18.00
CA PRO A 252 1.65 4.32 -18.64
C PRO A 252 2.60 4.81 -19.73
N SER A 253 2.05 5.30 -20.85
CA SER A 253 2.83 5.81 -21.98
C SER A 253 3.42 7.21 -21.79
N ILE A 254 3.13 7.88 -20.66
CA ILE A 254 3.68 9.19 -20.31
C ILE A 254 4.24 9.19 -18.89
N HIS A 255 5.22 10.05 -18.67
CA HIS A 255 5.93 10.20 -17.40
C HIS A 255 5.03 10.88 -16.34
N SER A 256 5.19 10.51 -15.08
CA SER A 256 4.47 11.17 -13.99
C SER A 256 5.22 11.19 -12.67
N LEU A 257 4.99 12.23 -11.87
CA LEU A 257 5.53 12.36 -10.51
C LEU A 257 4.44 12.78 -9.52
N PRO A 258 4.47 12.26 -8.28
CA PRO A 258 3.73 12.85 -7.19
C PRO A 258 4.50 14.07 -6.66
N ILE A 259 3.78 15.14 -6.31
CA ILE A 259 4.31 16.35 -5.69
C ILE A 259 3.48 16.70 -4.45
N SER A 260 4.07 17.49 -3.55
CA SER A 260 3.37 17.98 -2.37
C SER A 260 2.26 18.97 -2.76
N MET A 261 1.22 19.08 -1.93
CA MET A 261 0.16 20.07 -2.13
C MET A 261 0.75 21.49 -2.20
N LYS A 262 1.74 21.79 -1.35
CA LYS A 262 2.49 23.05 -1.36
C LYS A 262 3.21 23.33 -2.68
N SER A 263 3.84 22.32 -3.28
CA SER A 263 4.47 22.45 -4.61
C SER A 263 3.43 22.61 -5.73
N ALA A 264 2.27 21.96 -5.61
CA ALA A 264 1.16 22.14 -6.53
C ALA A 264 0.56 23.57 -6.44
N GLU A 265 0.39 24.14 -5.25
CA GLU A 265 -0.10 25.51 -5.08
C GLU A 265 0.73 26.55 -5.83
N ILE A 266 2.06 26.41 -5.84
CA ILE A 266 2.94 27.34 -6.57
C ILE A 266 2.59 27.34 -8.07
N ILE A 267 2.34 26.16 -8.63
CA ILE A 267 1.89 26.01 -10.02
C ILE A 267 0.46 26.56 -10.19
N LEU A 268 -0.48 26.19 -9.32
CA LEU A 268 -1.89 26.56 -9.43
C LEU A 268 -2.17 28.06 -9.19
N LYS A 269 -1.34 28.74 -8.39
CA LYS A 269 -1.34 30.21 -8.24
C LYS A 269 -0.76 30.93 -9.45
N SER A 270 0.11 30.27 -10.20
CA SER A 270 0.65 30.81 -11.45
C SER A 270 -0.30 30.67 -12.64
N LEU A 271 -1.40 29.90 -12.53
CA LEU A 271 -2.26 29.64 -13.69
C LEU A 271 -3.00 30.89 -14.20
N GLU A 272 -3.00 31.06 -15.51
CA GLU A 272 -3.80 32.02 -16.29
C GLU A 272 -4.89 31.30 -17.12
N GLY A 273 -5.56 32.04 -18.01
CA GLY A 273 -6.52 31.47 -18.97
C GLY A 273 -7.98 31.51 -18.49
N PRO A 274 -8.81 30.55 -18.94
CA PRO A 274 -10.23 30.47 -18.59
C PRO A 274 -10.45 30.28 -17.08
N GLU A 275 -11.61 30.74 -16.59
CA GLU A 275 -11.99 30.59 -15.19
C GLU A 275 -12.32 29.15 -14.84
N MET A 276 -11.91 28.75 -13.63
CA MET A 276 -12.20 27.44 -13.09
C MET A 276 -13.70 27.32 -12.75
N PRO A 277 -14.38 26.22 -13.14
CA PRO A 277 -15.77 25.97 -12.80
C PRO A 277 -16.02 26.12 -11.30
N TYR A 278 -17.16 26.74 -10.94
CA TYR A 278 -17.48 27.08 -9.55
C TYR A 278 -17.36 25.90 -8.59
N GLU A 279 -17.88 24.73 -8.96
CA GLU A 279 -17.81 23.51 -8.14
C GLU A 279 -16.38 23.00 -7.93
N TRP A 280 -15.46 23.21 -8.88
CA TRP A 280 -14.06 22.82 -8.71
C TRP A 280 -13.40 23.74 -7.70
N ARG A 281 -13.51 25.05 -7.91
CA ARG A 281 -12.97 26.08 -7.01
C ARG A 281 -13.53 26.00 -5.60
N LYS A 282 -14.81 25.63 -5.43
CA LYS A 282 -15.46 25.40 -4.13
C LYS A 282 -14.99 24.12 -3.43
N SER A 283 -14.65 23.08 -4.20
CA SER A 283 -14.23 21.77 -3.65
C SER A 283 -12.71 21.62 -3.51
N LEU A 284 -11.93 22.62 -3.92
CA LEU A 284 -10.48 22.62 -3.85
C LEU A 284 -10.04 23.24 -2.52
N ARG A 285 -9.18 22.52 -1.78
CA ARG A 285 -8.65 22.93 -0.47
C ARG A 285 -7.35 23.71 -0.60
N CYS A 286 -6.60 23.49 -1.67
CA CYS A 286 -5.38 24.23 -1.97
C CYS A 286 -5.68 25.60 -2.61
N SER A 287 -4.82 26.58 -2.33
CA SER A 287 -4.91 27.94 -2.80
C SER A 287 -4.44 28.08 -4.26
N THR A 288 -5.23 28.77 -5.09
CA THR A 288 -5.03 28.89 -6.55
C THR A 288 -5.40 30.27 -7.08
N SER A 289 -5.07 30.56 -8.34
CA SER A 289 -5.56 31.76 -9.04
C SER A 289 -7.03 31.67 -9.48
N GLY A 290 -7.69 30.52 -9.29
CA GLY A 290 -9.03 30.26 -9.84
C GLY A 290 -9.06 30.08 -11.36
N ARG A 291 -7.91 29.84 -12.01
CA ARG A 291 -7.77 29.62 -13.46
C ARG A 291 -7.42 28.17 -13.81
N LEU A 292 -7.61 27.80 -15.08
CA LEU A 292 -7.39 26.43 -15.58
C LEU A 292 -6.03 26.21 -16.28
N GLY A 293 -5.31 27.28 -16.63
CA GLY A 293 -4.21 27.22 -17.60
C GLY A 293 -4.71 27.28 -19.05
N PRO A 294 -3.81 27.17 -20.05
CA PRO A 294 -2.38 26.89 -19.91
C PRO A 294 -1.52 28.11 -19.54
N GLY A 295 -0.53 27.93 -18.67
CA GLY A 295 0.54 28.92 -18.46
C GLY A 295 0.22 30.00 -17.41
N PRO A 296 0.96 31.13 -17.38
CA PRO A 296 1.92 31.58 -18.40
C PRO A 296 3.30 30.96 -18.22
N ILE A 297 3.59 30.34 -17.07
CA ILE A 297 4.85 29.66 -16.80
C ILE A 297 5.05 28.44 -17.72
N MET A 298 6.31 28.05 -17.91
CA MET A 298 6.68 26.77 -18.52
C MET A 298 7.25 25.84 -17.44
N ILE A 299 6.87 24.56 -17.48
CA ILE A 299 7.44 23.52 -16.63
C ILE A 299 8.45 22.71 -17.45
N ASN A 300 9.67 22.62 -16.95
CA ASN A 300 10.65 21.62 -17.35
C ASN A 300 10.60 20.47 -16.33
N PHE A 301 10.05 19.35 -16.77
CA PHE A 301 9.92 18.10 -16.03
C PHE A 301 11.01 17.13 -16.49
N THR A 302 11.66 16.44 -15.54
CA THR A 302 12.50 15.26 -15.83
C THR A 302 12.32 14.23 -14.74
N TYR A 303 12.14 12.97 -15.13
CA TYR A 303 12.17 11.82 -14.23
C TYR A 303 13.03 10.71 -14.82
N GLN A 304 13.83 10.07 -13.99
CA GLN A 304 14.59 8.87 -14.30
C GLN A 304 14.37 7.86 -13.16
N GLY A 305 13.83 6.71 -13.49
CA GLY A 305 13.86 5.51 -12.66
C GLY A 305 14.77 4.44 -13.25
N ILE A 306 15.07 3.41 -12.45
CA ILE A 306 15.54 2.12 -12.96
C ILE A 306 14.45 1.09 -12.67
N ASP A 307 14.05 0.37 -13.71
CA ASP A 307 13.33 -0.89 -13.58
C ASP A 307 14.37 -2.00 -13.38
N GLN A 308 14.38 -2.60 -12.19
CA GLN A 308 15.34 -3.63 -11.82
C GLN A 308 14.64 -4.99 -11.72
N LEU A 309 15.09 -5.91 -12.56
CA LEU A 309 15.01 -7.34 -12.28
C LEU A 309 15.92 -7.64 -11.10
N GLN A 310 15.38 -7.66 -9.88
CA GLN A 310 16.16 -8.00 -8.67
C GLN A 310 16.43 -9.50 -8.60
N ALA A 311 17.42 -9.95 -9.36
CA ALA A 311 17.98 -11.29 -9.27
C ALA A 311 19.18 -11.27 -8.31
N GLY A 312 18.96 -11.72 -7.06
CA GLY A 312 20.03 -11.96 -6.09
C GLY A 312 19.83 -11.27 -4.74
N LEU A 313 19.92 -12.07 -3.67
CA LEU A 313 19.92 -11.71 -2.25
C LEU A 313 18.64 -11.08 -1.65
N ASP A 314 18.08 -10.00 -2.20
CA ASP A 314 16.91 -9.30 -1.63
C ASP A 314 15.65 -9.49 -2.53
N ASN A 315 14.76 -10.42 -2.15
CA ASN A 315 13.55 -10.79 -2.91
C ASN A 315 12.28 -10.05 -2.41
N PHE A 316 11.13 -10.25 -3.07
CA PHE A 316 9.84 -10.06 -2.40
C PHE A 316 9.59 -11.25 -1.46
N TYR A 317 9.47 -10.97 -0.16
CA TYR A 317 9.30 -11.99 0.88
C TYR A 317 7.84 -12.11 1.32
N GLN A 318 7.28 -13.30 1.14
CA GLN A 318 6.00 -13.65 1.76
C GLN A 318 6.25 -14.57 2.96
N VAL A 319 5.82 -14.14 4.14
CA VAL A 319 5.76 -15.00 5.33
C VAL A 319 4.47 -15.80 5.26
N LEU A 320 4.58 -17.13 5.28
CA LEU A 320 3.46 -18.05 5.26
C LEU A 320 3.42 -18.84 6.59
N ASN A 321 2.23 -18.96 7.14
CA ASN A 321 1.87 -19.88 8.22
C ASN A 321 0.98 -20.96 7.61
N ILE A 322 1.24 -22.23 7.94
CA ILE A 322 0.52 -23.41 7.41
C ILE A 322 -0.11 -24.17 8.59
#